data_AF-A0A5K0W324-F1
#
_entry.id   AF-A0A5K0W324-F1
#
_cell.length_a   1.000
_cell.length_b   1.000
_cell.length_c   1.000
_cell.angle_alpha   90.00
_cell.angle_beta   90.00
_cell.angle_gamma   90.00
#
_symmetry.space_group_name_H-M   'P 1'
#
loop_
_entity.id
_entity.type
_entity.pdbx_description
1 polymer ?
#
loop_
_entity_poly.entity_id
_entity_poly.type
_entity_poly.pdbx_seq_one_letter_code
_entity_poly.pdbx_strand_id
1 'polypeptide(L)' 'HYNNAFYARVGGVSNEELNRLELELLFLLDFSVMVTSRVFESYCLHLEKEMLWYSSERKIEKLPPLSLDNGEEAITEEE' A
#
# COMPACT_ATOMS: atom_id res chain seq x y z
N HIS A 1 -6.82 8.74 17.10
CA HIS A 1 -5.51 8.51 16.43
C HIS A 1 -4.84 7.32 17.07
N TYR A 2 -4.35 6.39 16.25
CA TYR A 2 -3.52 5.28 16.70
C TYR A 2 -2.05 5.66 16.55
N ASN A 3 -1.16 5.01 17.28
CA ASN A 3 0.29 5.23 17.17
C ASN A 3 0.91 4.30 16.13
N ASN A 4 2.17 4.56 15.78
CA ASN A 4 2.90 3.74 14.81
C ASN A 4 3.05 2.29 15.25
N ALA A 5 3.17 2.02 16.55
CA ALA A 5 3.23 0.64 17.03
C ALA A 5 1.95 -0.15 16.70
N PHE A 6 0.80 0.50 16.67
CA PHE A 6 -0.46 -0.10 16.23
C PHE A 6 -0.46 -0.33 14.72
N TYR A 7 -0.13 0.68 13.92
CA TYR A 7 -0.11 0.59 12.46
C TYR A 7 0.93 -0.42 11.95
N ALA A 8 2.07 -0.52 12.60
CA ALA A 8 3.13 -1.48 12.27
C ALA A 8 2.63 -2.92 12.43
N ARG A 9 1.89 -3.22 13.51
CA ARG A 9 1.26 -4.54 13.69
C ARG A 9 0.23 -4.86 12.62
N VAL A 10 -0.58 -3.88 12.20
CA VAL A 10 -1.57 -4.07 11.13
C VAL A 10 -0.89 -4.28 9.77
N GLY A 11 0.19 -3.55 9.52
CA GLY A 11 0.96 -3.61 8.27
C GLY A 11 1.97 -4.76 8.17
N GLY A 12 2.16 -5.54 9.24
CA GLY A 12 3.11 -6.66 9.25
C GLY A 12 4.59 -6.24 9.26
N VAL A 13 4.90 -5.03 9.73
CA VAL A 13 6.26 -4.47 9.79
C VAL A 13 6.68 -4.17 11.22
N SER A 14 7.99 -4.00 11.45
CA SER A 14 8.47 -3.59 12.77
C SER A 14 8.11 -2.12 13.06
N ASN A 15 7.97 -1.77 14.35
CA ASN A 15 7.71 -0.38 14.74
C ASN A 15 8.86 0.57 14.31
N GLU A 16 10.11 0.10 14.38
CA GLU A 16 11.28 0.89 13.94
C GLU A 16 11.25 1.16 12.43
N GLU A 17 10.92 0.15 11.64
CA GLU A 17 10.75 0.28 10.20
C GLU A 17 9.66 1.28 9.85
N LEU A 18 8.47 1.18 10.49
CA LEU A 18 7.39 2.12 10.21
C LEU A 18 7.77 3.56 10.60
N ASN A 19 8.47 3.76 11.73
CA ASN A 19 8.94 5.09 12.12
C ASN A 19 9.93 5.67 11.09
N ARG A 20 10.84 4.84 10.57
CA ARG A 20 11.79 5.26 9.52
C ARG A 20 11.06 5.64 8.24
N LEU A 21 10.11 4.82 7.81
CA LEU A 21 9.30 5.07 6.60
C LEU A 21 8.43 6.32 6.74
N GLU A 22 7.85 6.57 7.92
CA GLU A 22 7.10 7.79 8.17
C GLU A 22 7.98 9.03 8.01
N LEU A 23 9.17 9.05 8.61
CA LEU A 23 10.10 10.17 8.47
C LEU A 23 10.56 10.37 7.03
N GLU A 24 10.91 9.29 6.32
CA GLU A 24 11.30 9.34 4.92
C GLU A 24 10.20 9.95 4.04
N LEU A 25 8.94 9.51 4.21
CA LEU A 25 7.79 10.07 3.52
C LEU A 25 7.61 11.56 3.84
N LEU A 26 7.73 11.96 5.11
CA LEU A 26 7.59 13.36 5.50
C LEU A 26 8.66 14.25 4.86
N PHE A 27 9.90 13.76 4.74
CA PHE A 27 10.95 14.47 4.01
C PHE A 27 10.66 14.55 2.51
N LEU A 28 10.18 13.48 1.89
CA LEU A 28 9.81 13.49 0.46
C LEU A 28 8.68 14.47 0.13
N LEU A 29 7.80 14.74 1.11
CA LEU A 29 6.70 15.68 0.98
C LEU A 29 7.08 17.12 1.39
N ASP A 30 8.33 17.37 1.79
CA ASP A 30 8.74 18.64 2.43
C ASP A 30 7.80 19.02 3.60
N PHE A 31 7.31 18.02 4.34
CA PHE A 31 6.31 18.14 5.41
C PHE A 31 4.97 18.79 4.97
N SER A 32 4.73 18.94 3.66
CA SER A 32 3.47 19.46 3.10
C SER A 32 2.38 18.39 3.10
N VAL A 33 1.80 18.12 4.27
CA VAL A 33 0.77 17.08 4.47
C VAL A 33 -0.67 17.60 4.44
N MET A 34 -0.86 18.91 4.23
CA MET A 34 -2.18 19.54 4.21
C MET A 34 -2.77 19.55 2.80
N VAL A 35 -3.99 19.03 2.66
CA VAL A 35 -4.74 19.03 1.40
C VAL A 35 -6.06 19.78 1.57
N THR A 36 -6.35 20.73 0.69
CA THR A 36 -7.64 21.44 0.70
C THR A 36 -8.73 20.58 0.06
N SER A 37 -9.99 20.80 0.42
CA SER A 37 -11.13 20.06 -0.16
C SER A 37 -11.13 20.10 -1.70
N ARG A 38 -10.79 21.24 -2.29
CA ARG A 38 -10.70 21.42 -3.75
C ARG A 38 -9.62 20.54 -4.38
N VAL A 39 -8.45 20.44 -3.73
CA VAL A 39 -7.34 19.62 -4.23
C VAL A 39 -7.66 18.13 -4.07
N PHE A 40 -8.24 17.75 -2.94
CA PHE A 40 -8.70 16.38 -2.70
C PHE A 40 -9.71 15.93 -3.76
N GLU A 41 -10.74 16.74 -4.03
CA GLU A 41 -11.75 16.46 -5.05
C GLU A 41 -11.13 16.31 -6.45
N SER A 42 -10.15 17.17 -6.77
CA SER A 42 -9.41 17.04 -8.03
C SER A 42 -8.70 15.70 -8.15
N TYR A 43 -8.03 15.21 -7.10
CA TYR A 43 -7.38 13.90 -7.12
C TYR A 43 -8.38 12.74 -7.27
N CYS A 44 -9.53 12.81 -6.59
CA CYS A 44 -10.60 11.82 -6.77
C CYS A 44 -11.08 11.74 -8.23
N LEU A 45 -11.37 12.89 -8.85
CA LEU A 45 -11.80 12.95 -10.25
C LEU A 45 -10.74 12.40 -11.22
N HIS A 46 -9.46 12.68 -10.96
CA HIS A 46 -8.36 12.11 -11.75
C HIS A 46 -8.33 10.58 -11.64
N LEU A 47 -8.43 10.02 -10.42
CA LEU A 47 -8.44 8.56 -10.21
C LEU A 47 -9.64 7.88 -10.85
N GLU A 48 -10.83 8.46 -10.75
CA GLU A 48 -12.06 7.94 -11.39
C GLU A 48 -11.92 7.89 -12.91
N LYS A 49 -11.37 8.95 -13.51
CA LYS A 49 -11.11 9.01 -14.95
C LYS A 49 -10.13 7.93 -15.41
N GLU A 50 -9.02 7.75 -14.70
CA GLU A 50 -8.03 6.70 -15.00
C GLU A 50 -8.66 5.31 -14.87
N MET A 51 -9.46 5.06 -13.83
CA MET A 51 -10.14 3.78 -13.65
C MET A 51 -11.12 3.46 -14.78
N LEU A 52 -11.86 4.47 -15.27
CA LEU A 52 -12.73 4.33 -16.44
C LEU A 52 -11.95 4.06 -17.73
N TRP A 53 -10.79 4.69 -17.90
CA TRP A 53 -9.89 4.44 -19.03
C TRP A 53 -9.35 3.00 -18.98
N TYR A 54 -8.79 2.58 -17.85
CA TYR A 54 -8.33 1.22 -17.64
C TYR A 54 -9.43 0.17 -17.77
N SER A 55 -10.69 0.50 -17.47
CA SER A 55 -11.83 -0.43 -17.62
C SER A 55 -12.34 -0.50 -19.07
N SER A 56 -12.17 0.56 -19.84
CA SER A 56 -12.60 0.65 -21.24
C SER A 56 -11.58 0.02 -22.20
N GLU A 57 -10.29 0.05 -21.87
CA GLU A 57 -9.21 -0.55 -22.68
C GLU A 57 -8.93 -2.03 -22.35
N ARG A 58 -9.69 -2.61 -21.42
CA ARG A 58 -9.46 -3.95 -20.89
C ARG A 58 -10.68 -4.85 -21.05
N LYS A 59 -10.82 -5.42 -22.25
CA LYS A 59 -11.37 -6.78 -22.40
C LYS A 59 -10.31 -7.75 -21.83
N ILE A 60 -10.15 -7.79 -20.50
CA ILE A 60 -9.14 -8.65 -19.84
C ILE A 60 -9.54 -10.11 -20.05
N GLU A 61 -8.78 -10.83 -20.85
CA GLU A 61 -8.66 -12.27 -20.69
C GLU A 61 -8.15 -12.52 -19.28
N LYS A 62 -9.02 -13.12 -18.45
CA LYS A 62 -8.80 -13.42 -17.03
C LYS A 62 -7.38 -13.99 -16.81
N LEU A 63 -6.49 -13.21 -16.22
CA LEU A 63 -5.24 -13.74 -15.68
C LEU A 63 -5.60 -14.70 -14.53
N PRO A 64 -5.00 -15.90 -14.46
CA PRO A 64 -5.25 -16.83 -13.38
C PRO A 64 -4.75 -16.23 -12.05
N PRO A 65 -5.38 -16.58 -10.91
CA PRO A 65 -5.00 -16.03 -9.62
C PRO A 65 -3.53 -16.35 -9.32
N LEU A 66 -2.78 -15.32 -8.94
CA LEU A 66 -1.43 -15.46 -8.40
C LEU A 66 -1.52 -16.34 -7.14
N SER A 67 -1.04 -17.57 -7.24
CA SER A 67 -0.82 -18.42 -6.08
C SER A 67 0.25 -17.75 -5.22
N LEU A 68 -0.15 -17.28 -4.02
CA LEU A 68 0.80 -17.03 -2.95
C LEU A 68 1.44 -18.37 -2.63
N ASP A 69 2.70 -18.50 -3.01
CA ASP A 69 3.56 -19.60 -2.58
C ASP A 69 3.75 -19.46 -1.08
N ASN A 70 2.95 -20.21 -0.32
CA ASN A 70 3.16 -20.39 1.12
C ASN A 70 4.42 -21.24 1.24
N GLY A 71 5.57 -20.60 1.42
CA GLY A 71 6.81 -21.25 1.83
C GLY A 71 6.65 -21.83 3.23
N GLU A 72 6.09 -23.03 3.33
CA GLU A 72 6.27 -23.90 4.48
C GLU A 72 7.70 -24.45 4.44
N GLU A 73 8.63 -23.80 5.14
CA GLU A 73 9.91 -24.42 5.50
C GLU A 73 9.61 -25.59 6.45
N ALA A 74 9.65 -26.81 5.91
CA ALA A 74 9.68 -28.03 6.69
C ALA A 74 10.97 -28.07 7.52
N ILE A 75 10.82 -28.05 8.84
CA ILE A 75 11.89 -28.34 9.79
C ILE A 75 12.20 -29.83 9.63
N THR A 76 13.39 -30.14 9.10
CA THR A 76 13.95 -31.49 9.08
C THR A 76 14.40 -31.85 10.49
N GLU A 77 13.74 -32.82 11.13
CA GLU A 77 14.32 -33.58 12.24
C GLU A 77 14.97 -34.85 11.66
N GLU A 78 16.30 -34.92 11.70
CA GLU A 78 17.08 -36.15 11.49
C GLU A 78 17.43 -36.78 12.86
N GLU A 79 17.19 -38.09 12.94
CA GLU A 79 17.60 -39.16 13.89
C GLU A 79 17.54 -38.96 15.41
#